data_AF-A0A382RVU8-F1
#
_entry.id   AF-A0A382RVU8-F1
#
_cell.length_a   1.000
_cell.length_b   1.000
_cell.length_c   1.000
_cell.angle_alpha   90.00
_cell.angle_beta   90.00
_cell.angle_gamma   90.00
#
_symmetry.space_group_name_H-M   'P 1'
#
loop_
_entity.id
_entity.type
_entity.pdbx_description
1 polymer ?
#
loop_
_entity_poly.entity_id
_entity_poly.type
_entity_poly.pdbx_seq_one_letter_code
_entity_poly.pdbx_strand_id
1 'polypeptide(L)'
;QLGALRLSQNERGADPNDSIAGVSFRHLSMLAQIRSSDDDIWASLRKSGHLDGEPSDTLTGRLRRMRNWVDGPHFPEAAKVEVRTSVDEEARANLTDAHKEFLSKLSDELSDCDWTEGAIGDCIRSVASEMGMGGRDAYVSLYWVILGKSHGPRVASIMAEFEKDNILFLLD
;
A
#
# COMPACT_ATOMS: atom_id res chain seq x y z
N GLN A 1 1.20 -28.76 -0.65
CA GLN A 1 2.03 -27.68 -0.06
C GLN A 1 1.97 -27.63 1.48
N LEU A 2 0.82 -27.89 2.14
CA LEU A 2 0.72 -27.89 3.62
C LEU A 2 1.69 -28.85 4.36
N GLY A 3 2.06 -29.98 3.76
CA GLY A 3 2.98 -30.95 4.38
C GLY A 3 4.39 -30.40 4.63
N ALA A 4 4.95 -29.66 3.67
CA ALA A 4 6.27 -29.05 3.82
C ALA A 4 6.28 -27.95 4.90
N LEU A 5 5.23 -27.14 4.95
CA LEU A 5 5.03 -26.10 5.96
C LEU A 5 4.92 -26.66 7.39
N ARG A 6 4.32 -27.83 7.56
CA ARG A 6 4.24 -28.52 8.86
C ARG A 6 5.57 -29.13 9.28
N LEU A 7 6.34 -29.66 8.32
CA LEU A 7 7.66 -30.24 8.58
C LEU A 7 8.75 -29.20 8.86
N SER A 8 8.54 -27.94 8.48
CA SER A 8 9.44 -26.83 8.78
C SER A 8 9.16 -26.14 10.12
N GLN A 9 8.13 -26.55 10.87
CA GLN A 9 7.84 -25.98 12.19
C GLN A 9 8.74 -26.61 13.25
N ASN A 10 9.31 -25.78 14.11
CA ASN A 10 10.10 -26.25 15.26
C ASN A 10 9.19 -26.78 16.39
N GLU A 11 7.93 -26.34 16.42
CA GLU A 11 6.93 -26.77 17.39
C GLU A 11 5.87 -27.66 16.72
N ARG A 12 5.71 -28.87 17.25
CA ARG A 12 4.72 -29.83 16.74
C ARG A 12 3.32 -29.33 17.05
N GLY A 13 2.53 -29.10 16.00
CA GLY A 13 1.11 -28.74 16.11
C GLY A 13 0.81 -27.24 16.05
N ALA A 14 1.83 -26.38 15.92
CA ALA A 14 1.63 -24.95 15.66
C ALA A 14 0.97 -24.72 14.28
N ASP A 15 0.08 -23.74 14.17
CA ASP A 15 -0.50 -23.36 12.89
C ASP A 15 0.56 -22.57 12.08
N PRO A 16 0.95 -23.02 10.88
CA PRO A 16 1.86 -22.24 10.03
C PRO A 16 1.36 -20.83 9.72
N ASN A 17 0.05 -20.57 9.80
CA ASN A 17 -0.52 -19.24 9.65
C ASN A 17 -0.15 -18.28 10.80
N ASP A 18 0.12 -18.80 12.01
CA ASP A 18 0.58 -17.99 13.15
C ASP A 18 1.93 -17.31 12.84
N SER A 19 2.74 -17.94 11.97
CA SER A 19 4.01 -17.37 11.50
C SER A 19 3.85 -16.14 10.61
N ILE A 20 2.70 -16.00 9.93
CA ILE A 20 2.39 -14.88 9.02
C ILE A 20 1.52 -13.84 9.75
N ALA A 21 0.93 -14.18 10.91
CA ALA A 21 0.17 -13.27 11.76
C ALA A 21 -0.82 -12.40 10.96
N GLY A 22 -1.45 -12.98 9.93
CA GLY A 22 -2.41 -12.28 9.05
C GLY A 22 -1.83 -11.23 8.08
N VAL A 23 -0.59 -10.78 8.25
CA VAL A 23 -0.01 -9.67 7.46
C VAL A 23 0.97 -10.16 6.40
N SER A 24 0.70 -9.79 5.14
CA SER A 24 1.60 -10.10 4.02
C SER A 24 2.95 -9.38 4.17
N PHE A 25 4.03 -10.00 3.67
CA PHE A 25 5.36 -9.39 3.65
C PHE A 25 5.36 -8.02 2.95
N ARG A 26 4.65 -7.91 1.82
CA ARG A 26 4.57 -6.68 1.02
C ARG A 26 3.89 -5.54 1.76
N HIS A 27 2.82 -5.83 2.49
CA HIS A 27 2.09 -4.81 3.25
C HIS A 27 2.93 -4.36 4.46
N LEU A 28 3.52 -5.29 5.21
CA LEU A 28 4.41 -4.95 6.32
C LEU A 28 5.66 -4.17 5.87
N SER A 29 6.25 -4.51 4.71
CA SER A 29 7.37 -3.75 4.15
C SER A 29 6.98 -2.34 3.74
N MET A 30 5.74 -2.13 3.31
CA MET A 30 5.23 -0.81 2.94
C MET A 30 4.98 0.04 4.18
N LEU A 31 4.33 -0.52 5.22
CA LEU A 31 4.13 0.17 6.50
C LEU A 31 5.46 0.53 7.18
N ALA A 32 6.45 -0.36 7.15
CA ALA A 32 7.78 -0.11 7.72
C ALA A 32 8.52 1.06 7.06
N GLN A 33 8.18 1.41 5.81
CA GLN A 33 8.72 2.58 5.11
C GLN A 33 7.97 3.86 5.46
N ILE A 34 6.65 3.80 5.60
CA ILE A 34 5.78 4.98 5.79
C ILE A 34 5.72 5.43 7.26
N ARG A 35 5.79 4.49 8.21
CA ARG A 35 5.65 4.77 9.64
C ARG A 35 6.99 4.70 10.35
N SER A 36 7.31 5.78 11.06
CA SER A 36 8.53 5.89 11.85
C SER A 36 8.47 5.09 13.15
N SER A 37 7.30 4.99 13.78
CA SER A 37 7.10 4.21 15.01
C SER A 37 6.44 2.86 14.75
N ASP A 38 6.71 1.87 15.60
CA ASP A 38 6.04 0.56 15.54
C ASP A 38 4.58 0.66 16.00
N ASP A 39 4.27 1.55 16.95
CA ASP A 39 2.91 1.79 17.44
C ASP A 39 1.97 2.29 16.33
N ASP A 40 2.46 3.17 15.45
CA ASP A 40 1.69 3.62 14.29
C ASP A 40 1.42 2.48 13.31
N ILE A 41 2.36 1.53 13.16
CA ILE A 41 2.16 0.33 12.33
C ILE A 41 1.09 -0.56 12.94
N TRP A 42 1.10 -0.75 14.27
CA TRP A 42 0.05 -1.51 14.95
C TRP A 42 -1.32 -0.85 14.82
N ALA A 43 -1.38 0.49 14.89
CA ALA A 43 -2.61 1.24 14.63
C ALA A 43 -3.11 1.03 13.20
N SER A 44 -2.24 1.12 12.19
CA SER A 44 -2.58 0.85 10.78
C SER A 44 -3.08 -0.58 10.54
N LEU A 45 -2.44 -1.58 11.17
CA LEU A 45 -2.85 -2.98 11.05
C LEU A 45 -4.20 -3.24 11.72
N ARG A 46 -4.51 -2.59 12.84
CA ARG A 46 -5.84 -2.65 13.47
C ARG A 46 -6.90 -1.97 12.59
N LYS A 47 -6.60 -0.77 12.07
CA LYS A 47 -7.50 -0.04 11.16
C LYS A 47 -7.85 -0.85 9.91
N SER A 48 -6.88 -1.60 9.38
CA SER A 48 -7.06 -2.45 8.20
C SER A 48 -7.60 -3.86 8.51
N GLY A 49 -7.83 -4.20 9.78
CA GLY A 49 -8.35 -5.50 10.20
C GLY A 49 -7.34 -6.65 10.12
N HIS A 50 -6.04 -6.35 10.01
CA HIS A 50 -4.98 -7.35 9.98
C HIS A 50 -4.42 -7.70 11.37
N LEU A 51 -4.77 -6.92 12.40
CA LEU A 51 -4.36 -7.15 13.78
C LEU A 51 -5.54 -6.91 14.72
N ASP A 52 -5.85 -7.91 15.54
CA ASP A 52 -6.79 -7.78 16.66
C ASP A 52 -6.01 -7.78 17.97
N GLY A 53 -6.18 -6.74 18.79
CA GLY A 53 -5.49 -6.62 20.07
C GLY A 53 -3.99 -6.28 19.94
N GLU A 54 -3.15 -6.90 20.76
CA GLU A 54 -1.70 -6.65 20.80
C GLU A 54 -0.91 -7.50 19.78
N PRO A 55 0.18 -6.97 19.20
CA PRO A 55 1.02 -7.73 18.29
C PRO A 55 1.69 -8.90 19.01
N SER A 56 1.71 -10.07 18.38
CA SER A 56 2.46 -11.21 18.90
C SER A 56 3.97 -10.98 18.81
N ASP A 57 4.76 -11.67 19.64
CA ASP A 57 6.22 -11.65 19.58
C ASP A 57 6.75 -12.01 18.18
N THR A 58 6.05 -12.91 17.48
CA THR A 58 6.37 -13.28 16.10
C THR A 58 6.20 -12.11 15.14
N LEU A 59 5.11 -11.36 15.24
CA LEU A 59 4.85 -10.19 14.39
C LEU A 59 5.83 -9.05 14.71
N THR A 60 6.06 -8.76 15.99
CA THR A 60 7.06 -7.78 16.45
C THR A 60 8.47 -8.13 15.94
N GLY A 61 8.87 -9.40 16.07
CA GLY A 61 10.14 -9.89 15.54
C GLY A 61 10.24 -9.78 14.01
N ARG A 62 9.13 -9.99 13.28
CA ARG A 62 9.07 -9.80 11.83
C ARG A 62 9.21 -8.33 11.45
N LEU A 63 8.52 -7.41 12.14
CA LEU A 63 8.64 -5.98 11.88
C LEU A 63 10.07 -5.49 12.10
N ARG A 64 10.73 -5.90 13.19
CA ARG A 64 12.13 -5.54 13.44
C ARG A 64 13.05 -5.98 12.30
N ARG A 65 12.90 -7.21 11.80
CA ARG A 65 13.68 -7.71 10.65
C ARG A 65 13.33 -6.95 9.37
N MET A 66 12.07 -6.56 9.20
CA MET A 66 11.61 -5.79 8.07
C MET A 66 12.26 -4.41 8.03
N ARG A 67 12.29 -3.67 9.14
CA ARG A 67 12.98 -2.37 9.23
C ARG A 67 14.45 -2.49 8.85
N ASN A 68 15.15 -3.45 9.46
CA ASN A 68 16.56 -3.71 9.12
C ASN A 68 16.77 -4.02 7.63
N TRP A 69 15.82 -4.71 6.99
CA TRP A 69 15.90 -5.02 5.57
C TRP A 69 15.60 -3.79 4.70
N VAL A 70 14.59 -3.00 5.05
CA VAL A 70 14.19 -1.75 4.37
C VAL A 70 15.31 -0.70 4.43
N ASP A 71 15.96 -0.56 5.59
CA ASP A 71 17.09 0.36 5.80
C ASP A 71 18.41 -0.20 5.26
N GLY A 72 18.40 -1.45 4.81
CA GLY A 72 19.58 -2.17 4.35
C GLY A 72 19.94 -1.89 2.89
N PRO A 73 21.19 -2.18 2.49
CA PRO A 73 21.69 -1.92 1.13
C PRO A 73 21.07 -2.82 0.05
N HIS A 74 20.30 -3.83 0.44
CA HIS A 74 19.66 -4.79 -0.46
C HIS A 74 18.17 -4.52 -0.65
N PHE A 75 17.63 -3.44 -0.07
CA PHE A 75 16.26 -3.05 -0.34
C PHE A 75 16.16 -2.51 -1.77
N PRO A 76 15.28 -3.08 -2.62
CA PRO A 76 15.23 -2.69 -4.01
C PRO A 76 14.65 -1.28 -4.18
N GLU A 77 15.34 -0.42 -4.94
CA GLU A 77 14.90 0.95 -5.25
C GLU A 77 13.47 1.00 -5.78
N ALA A 78 13.09 0.05 -6.64
CA ALA A 78 11.74 -0.04 -7.20
C ALA A 78 10.65 -0.20 -6.12
N ALA A 79 10.97 -0.78 -4.96
CA ALA A 79 10.04 -0.98 -3.85
C ALA A 79 10.00 0.19 -2.85
N LYS A 80 10.90 1.18 -2.98
CA LYS A 80 10.89 2.38 -2.13
C LYS A 80 9.60 3.16 -2.28
N VAL A 81 9.00 3.56 -1.17
CA VAL A 81 7.79 4.37 -1.13
C VAL A 81 8.16 5.73 -0.60
N GLU A 82 8.05 6.73 -1.47
CA GLU A 82 8.14 8.14 -1.11
C GLU A 82 6.91 8.81 -1.70
N VAL A 83 5.93 9.12 -0.84
CA VAL A 83 4.71 9.80 -1.28
C VAL A 83 5.03 11.26 -1.52
N ARG A 84 4.70 11.74 -2.72
CA ARG A 84 4.97 13.11 -3.15
C ARG A 84 4.10 14.10 -2.37
N THR A 85 4.61 15.30 -2.16
CA THR A 85 3.82 16.44 -1.64
C THR A 85 3.28 17.34 -2.76
N SER A 86 3.78 17.14 -4.00
CA SER A 86 3.35 17.85 -5.20
C SER A 86 3.73 17.05 -6.45
N VAL A 87 2.95 17.21 -7.52
CA VAL A 87 3.24 16.60 -8.83
C VAL A 87 4.27 17.44 -9.60
N ASP A 88 5.46 16.87 -9.82
CA ASP A 88 6.58 17.51 -10.53
C ASP A 88 6.43 17.45 -12.07
N GLU A 89 7.40 18.07 -12.77
CA GLU A 89 7.41 18.13 -14.23
C GLU A 89 7.56 16.76 -14.89
N GLU A 90 8.30 15.83 -14.29
CA GLU A 90 8.51 14.48 -14.84
C GLU A 90 7.21 13.68 -14.77
N ALA A 91 6.52 13.68 -13.62
CA ALA A 91 5.22 13.07 -13.47
C ALA A 91 4.21 13.69 -14.45
N ARG A 92 4.14 15.03 -14.55
CA ARG A 92 3.25 15.73 -15.49
C ARG A 92 3.52 15.36 -16.95
N ALA A 93 4.79 15.22 -17.34
CA ALA A 93 5.17 14.84 -18.70
C ALA A 93 4.79 13.39 -19.07
N ASN A 94 4.62 12.52 -18.06
CA ASN A 94 4.19 11.14 -18.24
C ASN A 94 2.66 10.95 -18.16
N LEU A 95 1.89 12.01 -17.87
CA LEU A 95 0.43 11.96 -17.81
C LEU A 95 -0.18 12.45 -19.13
N THR A 96 -1.02 11.61 -19.72
CA THR A 96 -1.86 11.98 -20.88
C THR A 96 -3.07 12.81 -20.43
N ASP A 97 -3.77 13.45 -21.37
CA ASP A 97 -5.01 14.17 -21.03
C ASP A 97 -6.10 13.21 -20.51
N ALA A 98 -6.18 12.00 -21.05
CA ALA A 98 -7.07 10.96 -20.52
C ALA A 98 -6.72 10.58 -19.07
N HIS A 99 -5.43 10.56 -18.70
CA HIS A 99 -5.02 10.34 -17.32
C HIS A 99 -5.47 11.48 -16.41
N LYS A 100 -5.35 12.74 -16.85
CA LYS A 100 -5.78 13.91 -16.07
C LYS A 100 -7.29 13.91 -15.85
N GLU A 101 -8.06 13.61 -16.88
CA GLU A 101 -9.52 13.45 -16.76
C GLU A 101 -9.89 12.34 -15.78
N PHE A 102 -9.17 11.21 -15.83
CA PHE A 102 -9.36 10.10 -14.89
C PHE A 102 -9.02 10.48 -13.45
N LEU A 103 -7.90 11.17 -13.23
CA LEU A 103 -7.47 11.59 -11.91
C LEU A 103 -8.45 12.60 -11.29
N SER A 104 -8.91 13.57 -12.09
CA SER A 104 -9.92 14.55 -11.67
C SER A 104 -11.24 13.88 -11.29
N LYS A 105 -11.78 13.01 -12.15
CA LYS A 105 -13.01 12.26 -11.82
C LYS A 105 -12.82 11.36 -10.60
N LEU A 106 -11.66 10.72 -10.47
CA LEU A 106 -11.36 9.88 -9.31
C LEU A 106 -11.28 10.71 -8.02
N SER A 107 -10.73 11.92 -8.06
CA SER A 107 -10.69 12.85 -6.93
C SER A 107 -12.11 13.15 -6.43
N ASP A 108 -13.02 13.48 -7.35
CA ASP A 108 -14.43 13.73 -7.05
C ASP A 108 -15.10 12.51 -6.38
N GLU A 109 -14.97 11.31 -6.95
CA GLU A 109 -15.60 10.09 -6.42
C GLU A 109 -14.97 9.64 -5.09
N LEU A 110 -13.68 9.91 -4.89
CA LEU A 110 -13.01 9.62 -3.63
C LEU A 110 -13.43 10.59 -2.52
N SER A 111 -13.89 11.79 -2.83
CA SER A 111 -14.31 12.81 -1.84
C SER A 111 -15.45 12.33 -0.93
N ASP A 112 -16.32 11.44 -1.42
CA ASP A 112 -17.41 10.82 -0.67
C ASP A 112 -17.15 9.35 -0.27
N CYS A 113 -15.99 8.80 -0.65
CA CYS A 113 -15.62 7.41 -0.39
C CYS A 113 -15.16 7.18 1.06
N ASP A 114 -15.53 6.02 1.62
CA ASP A 114 -14.97 5.49 2.86
C ASP A 114 -13.45 5.33 2.72
N TRP A 115 -12.68 5.93 3.64
CA TRP A 115 -11.21 5.98 3.51
C TRP A 115 -10.52 4.69 3.98
N THR A 116 -10.80 3.60 3.27
CA THR A 116 -10.25 2.26 3.51
C THR A 116 -9.60 1.71 2.24
N GLU A 117 -8.58 0.85 2.39
CA GLU A 117 -7.89 0.22 1.24
C GLU A 117 -8.86 -0.46 0.27
N GLY A 118 -9.88 -1.14 0.79
CA GLY A 118 -10.88 -1.83 -0.02
C GLY A 118 -11.70 -0.86 -0.87
N ALA A 119 -12.35 0.11 -0.21
CA ALA A 119 -13.22 1.09 -0.84
C ALA A 119 -12.48 1.99 -1.84
N ILE A 120 -11.26 2.46 -1.49
CA ILE A 120 -10.39 3.19 -2.42
C ILE A 120 -10.09 2.33 -3.65
N GLY A 121 -9.73 1.06 -3.43
CA GLY A 121 -9.44 0.13 -4.51
C GLY A 121 -10.64 -0.14 -5.43
N ASP A 122 -11.85 -0.26 -4.87
CA ASP A 122 -13.10 -0.41 -5.63
C ASP A 122 -13.43 0.85 -6.43
N CYS A 123 -13.31 2.03 -5.81
CA CYS A 123 -13.53 3.32 -6.48
C CYS A 123 -12.61 3.49 -7.70
N ILE A 124 -11.30 3.23 -7.56
CA ILE A 124 -10.34 3.25 -8.67
C ILE A 124 -10.80 2.36 -9.84
N ARG A 125 -11.28 1.14 -9.54
CA ARG A 125 -11.74 0.20 -10.58
C ARG A 125 -13.04 0.67 -11.24
N SER A 126 -13.98 1.22 -10.46
CA SER A 126 -15.25 1.74 -11.00
C SER A 126 -14.99 2.88 -11.96
N VAL A 127 -14.25 3.89 -11.53
CA VAL A 127 -13.95 5.08 -12.35
C VAL A 127 -13.17 4.71 -13.61
N ALA A 128 -12.18 3.82 -13.50
CA ALA A 128 -11.44 3.35 -14.66
C ALA A 128 -12.36 2.64 -15.66
N SER A 129 -13.26 1.78 -15.18
CA SER A 129 -14.23 1.06 -16.02
C SER A 129 -15.22 2.01 -16.69
N GLU A 130 -15.73 3.00 -15.97
CA GLU A 130 -16.67 4.00 -16.48
C GLU A 130 -16.07 4.87 -17.59
N MET A 131 -14.77 5.17 -17.48
CA MET A 131 -14.04 5.94 -18.48
C MET A 131 -13.46 5.09 -19.60
N GLY A 132 -13.66 3.76 -19.57
CA GLY A 132 -13.07 2.84 -20.53
C GLY A 132 -11.54 2.77 -20.46
N MET A 133 -10.94 3.20 -19.35
CA MET A 133 -9.49 3.17 -19.13
C MET A 133 -9.05 1.76 -18.70
N GLY A 134 -7.99 1.25 -19.33
CA GLY A 134 -7.41 -0.02 -18.94
C GLY A 134 -6.90 0.03 -17.50
N GLY A 135 -7.22 -0.96 -16.66
CA GLY A 135 -6.86 -0.93 -15.24
C GLY A 135 -5.36 -0.69 -14.99
N ARG A 136 -4.47 -1.28 -15.81
CA ARG A 136 -3.02 -1.02 -15.71
C ARG A 136 -2.69 0.46 -15.92
N ASP A 137 -3.34 1.09 -16.89
CA ASP A 137 -3.11 2.48 -17.26
C ASP A 137 -3.58 3.44 -16.15
N ALA A 138 -4.76 3.17 -15.57
CA ALA A 138 -5.28 3.86 -14.39
C ALA A 138 -4.36 3.76 -13.17
N TYR A 139 -3.74 2.60 -12.93
CA TYR A 139 -2.77 2.47 -11.84
C TYR A 139 -1.44 3.18 -12.15
N VAL A 140 -1.00 3.21 -13.41
CA VAL A 140 0.22 3.92 -13.81
C VAL A 140 0.08 5.43 -13.57
N SER A 141 -1.06 6.03 -13.92
CA SER A 141 -1.30 7.46 -13.65
C SER A 141 -1.25 7.78 -12.15
N LEU A 142 -1.87 6.94 -11.32
CA LEU A 142 -1.82 7.05 -9.86
C LEU A 142 -0.39 6.95 -9.32
N TYR A 143 0.43 6.03 -9.83
CA TYR A 143 1.82 5.92 -9.37
C TYR A 143 2.65 7.15 -9.74
N TRP A 144 2.41 7.76 -10.91
CA TRP A 144 3.10 8.99 -11.28
C TRP A 144 2.78 10.13 -10.33
N VAL A 145 1.50 10.31 -10.01
CA VAL A 145 1.05 11.36 -9.10
C VAL A 145 1.50 11.12 -7.66
N ILE A 146 1.35 9.90 -7.16
CA ILE A 146 1.56 9.60 -5.74
C ILE A 146 3.04 9.30 -5.43
N LEU A 147 3.76 8.64 -6.34
CA LEU A 147 5.14 8.17 -6.10
C LEU A 147 6.18 8.75 -7.05
N GLY A 148 5.78 9.48 -8.10
CA GLY A 148 6.72 9.97 -9.12
C GLY A 148 7.34 8.86 -9.98
N LYS A 149 6.67 7.71 -10.12
CA LYS A 149 7.16 6.58 -10.93
C LYS A 149 6.02 5.76 -11.54
N SER A 150 6.31 4.89 -12.48
CA SER A 150 5.28 4.11 -13.20
C SER A 150 4.75 2.85 -12.48
N HIS A 151 5.30 2.50 -11.32
CA HIS A 151 4.95 1.29 -10.59
C HIS A 151 5.32 1.39 -9.11
N GLY A 152 4.65 0.60 -8.26
CA GLY A 152 4.95 0.55 -6.84
C GLY A 152 4.18 -0.56 -6.11
N PRO A 153 4.21 -0.54 -4.77
CA PRO A 153 3.29 -1.33 -3.95
C PRO A 153 1.83 -0.94 -4.23
N ARG A 154 0.88 -1.73 -3.73
CA ARG A 154 -0.55 -1.51 -3.97
C ARG A 154 -0.95 -0.08 -3.59
N VAL A 155 -1.30 0.74 -4.58
CA VAL A 155 -1.53 2.19 -4.36
C VAL A 155 -2.67 2.47 -3.40
N ALA A 156 -3.75 1.66 -3.43
CA ALA A 156 -4.85 1.81 -2.49
C ALA A 156 -4.42 1.58 -1.02
N SER A 157 -3.48 0.66 -0.78
CA SER A 157 -2.88 0.48 0.55
C SER A 157 -2.08 1.70 0.95
N ILE A 158 -1.30 2.28 0.02
CA ILE A 158 -0.53 3.51 0.28
C ILE A 158 -1.49 4.65 0.62
N MET A 159 -2.49 4.93 -0.22
CA MET A 159 -3.46 6.02 -0.02
C MET A 159 -4.19 5.93 1.33
N ALA A 160 -4.56 4.72 1.77
CA ALA A 160 -5.23 4.50 3.04
C ALA A 160 -4.39 4.85 4.29
N GLU A 161 -3.07 4.95 4.12
CA GLU A 161 -2.10 5.34 5.15
C GLU A 161 -1.84 6.87 5.20
N PHE A 162 -2.39 7.64 4.27
CA PHE A 162 -2.27 9.10 4.27
C PHE A 162 -3.62 9.76 4.53
N GLU A 163 -3.58 11.01 4.98
CA GLU A 163 -4.78 11.82 5.13
C GLU A 163 -5.45 12.00 3.76
N LYS A 164 -6.78 11.88 3.77
CA LYS A 164 -7.62 11.95 2.57
C LYS A 164 -7.32 13.20 1.74
N ASP A 165 -7.31 14.36 2.38
CA ASP A 165 -7.14 15.65 1.72
C ASP A 165 -5.76 15.77 1.05
N ASN A 166 -4.70 15.20 1.64
CA ASN A 166 -3.36 15.21 1.03
C ASN A 166 -3.32 14.39 -0.26
N ILE A 167 -4.06 13.28 -0.32
CA ILE A 167 -4.16 12.46 -1.52
C ILE A 167 -5.03 13.15 -2.58
N LEU A 168 -6.18 13.69 -2.20
CA LEU A 168 -7.06 14.42 -3.12
C LEU A 168 -6.34 15.61 -3.75
N PHE A 169 -5.56 16.37 -2.97
CA PHE A 169 -4.74 17.47 -3.47
C PHE A 169 -3.71 17.05 -4.54
N LEU A 170 -3.23 15.81 -4.51
CA LEU A 170 -2.32 15.31 -5.54
C LEU A 170 -3.06 14.93 -6.83
N LEU A 171 -4.33 14.52 -6.73
CA LEU A 171 -5.15 14.06 -7.86
C LEU A 171 -5.76 15.21 -8.66
N ASP A 172 -5.97 16.38 -8.03
CA ASP A 172 -6.46 17.63 -8.63
C ASP A 172 -5.42 18.33 -9.53
#